data_AF-A0A7Y3GEZ2-F1
#
_entry.id   AF-A0A7Y3GEZ2-F1
#
_cell.length_a   1.000
_cell.length_b   1.000
_cell.length_c   1.000
_cell.angle_alpha   90.00
_cell.angle_beta   90.00
_cell.angle_gamma   90.00
#
_symmetry.space_group_name_H-M   'P 1'
#
loop_
_entity.id
_entity.type
_entity.pdbx_description
1 polymer ?
#
loop_
_entity_poly.entity_id
_entity_poly.type
_entity_poly.pdbx_seq_one_letter_code
_entity_poly.pdbx_strand_id
1 'polypeptide(L)'
;MNGQKQREALSAAERSLTLLEKDRFDDAVAAAGHAAELDQIGAYVTLPDAVGAAAGHLREGRPVPPEVWDRVAGAVGAGPLAAIVDRLRA
;
A
#
# COMPACT_ATOMS: atom_id res chain seq x y z
N MET A 1 -25.02 -5.32 -0.67
CA MET A 1 -23.86 -6.18 -0.99
C MET A 1 -22.54 -5.42 -1.23
N ASN A 2 -22.47 -4.08 -1.16
CA ASN A 2 -21.22 -3.33 -1.42
C ASN A 2 -20.18 -3.36 -0.28
N GLY A 3 -20.60 -3.51 0.98
CA GLY A 3 -19.66 -3.45 2.10
C GLY A 3 -18.63 -4.58 2.17
N GLN A 4 -18.91 -5.74 1.55
CA GLN A 4 -17.99 -6.88 1.60
C GLN A 4 -16.75 -6.65 0.73
N LYS A 5 -16.93 -6.24 -0.54
CA LYS A 5 -15.81 -5.94 -1.45
C LYS A 5 -14.94 -4.81 -0.92
N GLN A 6 -15.53 -3.76 -0.34
CA GLN A 6 -14.74 -2.66 0.23
C GLN A 6 -13.92 -3.10 1.45
N ARG A 7 -14.44 -4.02 2.27
CA ARG A 7 -13.66 -4.60 3.38
C ARG A 7 -12.51 -5.46 2.85
N GLU A 8 -12.75 -6.26 1.82
CA GLU A 8 -11.70 -7.05 1.17
C GLU A 8 -10.63 -6.15 0.54
N ALA A 9 -11.01 -5.04 -0.08
CA ALA A 9 -10.09 -4.03 -0.60
C ALA A 9 -9.22 -3.43 0.53
N LEU A 10 -9.83 -3.06 1.66
CA LEU A 10 -9.09 -2.58 2.84
C LEU A 10 -8.10 -3.62 3.37
N SER A 11 -8.53 -4.89 3.50
CA SER A 11 -7.64 -5.98 3.93
C SER A 11 -6.51 -6.25 2.95
N ALA A 12 -6.74 -6.11 1.64
CA ALA A 12 -5.70 -6.23 0.63
C ALA A 12 -4.67 -5.08 0.72
N ALA A 13 -5.12 -3.85 0.95
CA ALA A 13 -4.25 -2.69 1.17
C ALA A 13 -3.44 -2.81 2.47
N GLU A 14 -4.04 -3.29 3.56
CA GLU A 14 -3.30 -3.59 4.80
C GLU A 14 -2.22 -4.66 4.57
N ARG A 15 -2.58 -5.69 3.81
CA ARG A 15 -1.67 -6.78 3.46
C ARG A 15 -0.50 -6.29 2.62
N SER A 16 -0.71 -5.37 1.66
CA SER A 16 0.39 -4.84 0.86
C SER A 16 1.44 -4.12 1.71
N LEU A 17 1.00 -3.28 2.66
CA LEU A 17 1.92 -2.58 3.55
C LEU A 17 2.66 -3.55 4.50
N THR A 18 1.96 -4.57 5.01
CA THR A 18 2.58 -5.59 5.86
C THR A 18 3.61 -6.43 5.10
N LEU A 19 3.41 -6.64 3.79
CA LEU A 19 4.36 -7.36 2.95
C LEU A 19 5.58 -6.50 2.62
N LEU A 20 5.41 -5.18 2.44
CA LEU A 20 6.54 -4.24 2.38
C LEU A 20 7.42 -4.32 3.64
N GLU A 21 6.81 -4.36 4.84
CA GLU A 21 7.54 -4.49 6.12
C GLU A 21 8.36 -5.78 6.23
N LYS A 22 7.96 -6.82 5.49
CA LYS A 22 8.57 -8.16 5.53
C LYS A 22 9.51 -8.43 4.36
N ASP A 23 9.92 -7.39 3.63
CA ASP A 23 10.73 -7.46 2.42
C ASP A 23 10.14 -8.35 1.30
N ARG A 24 8.82 -8.57 1.31
CA ARG A 24 8.09 -9.35 0.31
C ARG A 24 7.53 -8.44 -0.77
N PHE A 25 8.44 -7.81 -1.50
CA PHE A 25 8.15 -6.71 -2.41
C PHE A 25 7.18 -7.05 -3.55
N ASP A 26 7.38 -8.18 -4.25
CA ASP A 26 6.48 -8.57 -5.36
C ASP A 26 5.07 -8.90 -4.86
N ASP A 27 4.97 -9.58 -3.72
CA ASP A 27 3.70 -9.88 -3.09
C ASP A 27 3.00 -8.60 -2.59
N ALA A 28 3.77 -7.61 -2.11
CA ALA A 28 3.23 -6.33 -1.68
C ALA A 28 2.57 -5.58 -2.84
N VAL A 29 3.24 -5.52 -3.99
CA VAL A 29 2.70 -4.91 -5.21
C VAL A 29 1.46 -5.66 -5.68
N ALA A 30 1.48 -7.01 -5.68
CA ALA A 30 0.33 -7.82 -6.06
C ALA A 30 -0.88 -7.58 -5.13
N ALA A 31 -0.66 -7.50 -3.81
CA ALA A 31 -1.71 -7.20 -2.84
C ALA A 31 -2.28 -5.79 -3.03
N ALA A 32 -1.45 -4.80 -3.35
CA ALA A 32 -1.89 -3.45 -3.66
C ALA A 32 -2.73 -3.40 -4.93
N GLY A 33 -2.33 -4.15 -5.98
CA GLY A 33 -3.11 -4.36 -7.19
C GLY A 33 -4.50 -4.94 -6.90
N HIS A 34 -4.54 -5.98 -6.07
CA HIS A 34 -5.80 -6.59 -5.66
C HIS A 34 -6.69 -5.63 -4.86
N ALA A 35 -6.11 -4.77 -4.02
CA ALA A 35 -6.87 -3.72 -3.33
C ALA A 35 -7.53 -2.77 -4.33
N ALA A 36 -6.81 -2.32 -5.35
CA ALA A 36 -7.34 -1.46 -6.41
C ALA A 36 -8.44 -2.15 -7.25
N GLU A 37 -8.32 -3.45 -7.52
CA GLU A 37 -9.34 -4.23 -8.24
C GLU A 37 -10.66 -4.38 -7.47
N LEU A 38 -10.58 -4.54 -6.15
CA LEU A 38 -11.74 -4.74 -5.28
C LEU A 38 -12.41 -3.44 -4.88
N ASP A 39 -11.66 -2.34 -4.90
CA ASP A 39 -12.09 -1.04 -4.44
C ASP A 39 -13.18 -0.45 -5.35
N GLN A 40 -14.34 -0.19 -4.74
CA GLN A 40 -15.51 0.24 -5.47
C GLN A 40 -15.60 1.76 -5.64
N ILE A 41 -14.77 2.50 -4.90
CA ILE A 41 -14.83 3.98 -4.84
C ILE A 41 -13.56 4.65 -5.37
N GLY A 42 -12.56 3.88 -5.78
CA GLY A 42 -11.31 4.39 -6.35
C GLY A 42 -10.36 5.04 -5.34
N ALA A 43 -10.53 4.77 -4.04
CA ALA A 43 -9.60 5.14 -2.98
C ALA A 43 -8.19 4.56 -3.19
N TYR A 44 -8.04 3.32 -3.64
CA TYR A 44 -6.76 2.61 -3.74
C TYR A 44 -6.18 2.56 -5.15
N VAL A 45 -6.73 3.32 -6.11
CA VAL A 45 -6.33 3.25 -7.52
C VAL A 45 -4.84 3.52 -7.76
N THR A 46 -4.23 4.38 -6.94
CA THR A 46 -2.80 4.74 -7.05
C THR A 46 -1.88 3.91 -6.13
N LEU A 47 -2.47 3.06 -5.28
CA LEU A 47 -1.72 2.26 -4.31
C LEU A 47 -0.69 1.31 -4.94
N PRO A 48 -0.99 0.61 -6.07
CA PRO A 48 -0.02 -0.30 -6.69
C PRO A 48 1.27 0.42 -7.11
N ASP A 49 1.13 1.60 -7.72
CA ASP A 49 2.26 2.39 -8.20
C ASP A 49 3.08 2.96 -7.03
N ALA A 50 2.41 3.46 -5.99
CA ALA A 50 3.07 3.99 -4.81
C ALA A 50 3.85 2.89 -4.04
N VAL A 51 3.23 1.73 -3.83
CA VAL A 51 3.86 0.55 -3.22
C VAL A 51 5.00 0.04 -4.09
N GLY A 52 4.84 0.01 -5.42
CA GLY A 52 5.88 -0.38 -6.36
C GLY A 52 7.11 0.52 -6.31
N ALA A 53 6.93 1.83 -6.20
CA ALA A 53 8.03 2.77 -6.03
C ALA A 53 8.78 2.51 -4.72
N ALA A 54 8.08 2.38 -3.59
CA ALA A 54 8.71 2.09 -2.30
C ALA A 54 9.45 0.74 -2.31
N ALA A 55 8.82 -0.30 -2.85
CA ALA A 55 9.39 -1.62 -3.03
C ALA A 55 10.69 -1.60 -3.86
N GLY A 56 10.75 -0.79 -4.92
CA GLY A 56 11.95 -0.64 -5.74
C GLY A 56 13.14 -0.09 -4.95
N HIS A 57 12.91 0.93 -4.12
CA HIS A 57 13.95 1.49 -3.24
C HIS A 57 14.43 0.45 -2.21
N LEU A 58 13.50 -0.20 -1.51
CA LEU A 58 13.82 -1.20 -0.48
C LEU A 58 14.55 -2.40 -1.07
N ARG A 59 14.14 -2.89 -2.25
CA ARG A 59 14.80 -3.99 -2.96
C ARG A 59 16.25 -3.69 -3.31
N GLU A 60 16.56 -2.45 -3.65
CA GLU A 60 17.92 -2.01 -3.93
C GLU A 60 18.74 -1.72 -2.65
N GLY A 61 18.16 -1.93 -1.46
CA GLY A 61 18.78 -1.59 -0.17
C GLY A 61 18.97 -0.08 0.01
N ARG A 62 18.19 0.73 -0.73
CA ARG A 62 18.26 2.19 -0.65
C ARG A 62 17.19 2.72 0.30
N PRO A 63 17.46 3.82 1.01
CA PRO A 63 16.42 4.56 1.70
C PRO A 63 15.29 4.94 0.74
N VAL A 64 14.05 4.81 1.22
CA VAL A 64 12.87 5.29 0.50
C VAL A 64 12.76 6.81 0.73
N PRO A 65 12.76 7.64 -0.32
CA PRO A 65 12.64 9.09 -0.17
C PRO A 65 11.31 9.49 0.49
N PRO A 66 11.29 10.60 1.27
CA PRO A 66 10.05 11.09 1.89
C PRO A 66 8.89 11.26 0.90
N GLU A 67 9.18 11.72 -0.32
CA GLU A 67 8.17 11.95 -1.36
C GLU A 67 7.52 10.65 -1.84
N VAL A 68 8.23 9.52 -1.73
CA VAL A 68 7.68 8.19 -2.04
C VAL A 68 6.77 7.73 -0.90
N TRP A 69 7.17 7.97 0.35
CA TRP A 69 6.29 7.70 1.50
C TRP A 69 5.02 8.55 1.48
N ASP A 70 5.12 9.83 1.11
CA ASP A 70 3.97 10.72 0.97
C ASP A 70 2.97 10.21 -0.09
N ARG A 71 3.46 9.61 -1.19
CA ARG A 71 2.61 8.96 -2.18
C ARG A 71 1.90 7.74 -1.61
N VAL A 72 2.59 6.89 -0.84
CA VAL A 72 1.98 5.74 -0.18
C VAL A 72 0.91 6.21 0.82
N ALA A 73 1.22 7.22 1.63
CA ALA A 73 0.30 7.81 2.59
C ALA A 73 -0.95 8.40 1.90
N GLY A 74 -0.75 9.12 0.80
CA GLY A 74 -1.84 9.66 -0.01
C GLY A 74 -2.71 8.57 -0.65
N ALA A 75 -2.10 7.48 -1.10
CA ALA A 75 -2.79 6.37 -1.75
C ALA A 75 -3.63 5.49 -0.78
N VAL A 76 -3.30 5.49 0.52
CA VAL A 76 -4.10 4.78 1.54
C VAL A 76 -5.10 5.70 2.25
N GLY A 77 -4.92 7.01 2.13
CA GLY A 77 -5.76 8.02 2.77
C GLY A 77 -5.63 8.04 4.30
N ALA A 78 -6.50 8.80 4.95
CA ALA A 78 -6.58 8.83 6.41
C ALA A 78 -7.22 7.56 6.96
N GLY A 79 -6.74 7.07 8.11
CA GLY A 79 -7.36 5.95 8.82
C GLY A 79 -6.34 4.93 9.33
N PRO A 80 -6.76 3.66 9.54
CA PRO A 80 -5.90 2.64 10.18
C PRO A 80 -4.63 2.33 9.38
N LEU A 81 -4.67 2.46 8.05
CA LEU A 81 -3.51 2.23 7.20
C LEU A 81 -2.43 3.31 7.35
N ALA A 82 -2.81 4.54 7.70
CA ALA A 82 -1.86 5.64 7.89
C ALA A 82 -0.85 5.33 9.01
N ALA A 83 -1.29 4.68 10.08
CA ALA A 83 -0.40 4.25 11.17
C ALA A 83 0.63 3.20 10.72
N ILE A 84 0.28 2.36 9.75
CA ILE A 84 1.22 1.38 9.18
C ILE A 84 2.28 2.10 8.33
N VAL A 85 1.85 3.07 7.50
CA VAL A 85 2.78 3.89 6.70
C VAL A 85 3.72 4.70 7.61
N ASP A 86 3.19 5.29 8.68
CA ASP A 86 3.97 6.06 9.65
C ASP A 86 5.04 5.22 10.37
N ARG A 87 4.77 3.92 10.57
CA ARG A 87 5.74 2.97 11.13
C ARG A 87 6.79 2.52 10.10
N LEU A 88 6.41 2.36 8.84
CA LEU A 88 7.32 1.97 7.76
C LEU A 88 8.34 3.06 7.40
N ARG A 89 7.97 4.34 7.59
CA ARG A 89 8.86 5.48 7.34
C ARG A 89 9.84 5.79 8.48
N ALA A 90 9.65 5.19 9.66
CA ALA A 90 10.41 5.46 10.87
C ALA A 90 11.73 4.69 10.91
#